data_AF-A0A6S7KPD9-F1
#
_entry.id   AF-A0A6S7KPD9-F1
#
_cell.length_a   1.000
_cell.length_b   1.000
_cell.length_c   1.000
_cell.angle_alpha   90.00
_cell.angle_beta   90.00
_cell.angle_gamma   90.00
#
_symmetry.space_group_name_H-M   'P 1'
#
loop_
_entity.id
_entity.type
_entity.pdbx_description
1 polymer ?
#
loop_
_entity_poly.entity_id
_entity_poly.type
_entity_poly.pdbx_seq_one_letter_code
_entity_poly.pdbx_strand_id
1 'polypeptide(L)'
;MAGFEWQKLSSEMSIRCPFLLDVLLTVMDKSKEECIEIIPRLGLCYAILMQTRNKDLSLVQRLNTVLLTNGNAKKELFRQCQKMGVSLSHQSKINILDMIGNHFSDSVVEAVKDGKKLQGTGDNWDMKIHVHDMRSTNQNQDLHYFASNLIVERVPCQNLSTTSPRRDIRTLPNSVFLLNNEEEIKLREDFKVLIGRVIVSSIPGLSFLKSVVPDHIPHIYQKEMSEQSVIVPLPMQLKDEKKYSDVVDILDYYENEVEDIYAKAGVIKKPGKVPNAPQPALIEGQSSLPDQPRAHFNKVDENDHMKVISVPFGGDQLTRVRFAGAKDLRAGSHTSKERLDHCSPFVSELFHTKMSYLQ
;
A
#
# COMPACT_ATOMS: atom_id res chain seq x y z
N MET A 1 12.44 13.64 0.57
CA MET A 1 13.43 12.60 0.17
C MET A 1 14.61 13.30 -0.47
N ALA A 2 15.83 13.08 0.03
CA ALA A 2 17.02 13.57 -0.67
C ALA A 2 17.27 12.67 -1.89
N GLY A 3 17.26 13.26 -3.10
CA GLY A 3 17.61 12.55 -4.33
C GLY A 3 19.10 12.23 -4.39
N PHE A 4 19.45 11.15 -5.08
CA PHE A 4 20.84 10.90 -5.44
C PHE A 4 21.28 11.90 -6.52
N GLU A 5 22.41 12.58 -6.28
CA GLU A 5 22.94 13.61 -7.16
C GLU A 5 24.36 13.25 -7.59
N TRP A 6 24.56 13.04 -8.89
CA TRP A 6 25.86 12.72 -9.47
C TRP A 6 26.91 13.82 -9.24
N GLN A 7 26.46 15.08 -9.11
CA GLN A 7 27.31 16.24 -8.84
C GLN A 7 28.10 16.08 -7.53
N LYS A 8 27.49 15.48 -6.49
CA LYS A 8 28.16 15.25 -5.20
C LYS A 8 29.39 14.34 -5.36
N LEU A 9 29.30 13.32 -6.20
CA LEU A 9 30.44 12.44 -6.50
C LEU A 9 31.54 13.16 -7.27
N SER A 10 31.18 14.01 -8.24
CA SER A 10 32.17 14.81 -8.96
C SER A 10 32.86 15.83 -8.05
N SER A 11 32.11 16.50 -7.16
CA SER A 11 32.69 17.41 -6.16
C SER A 11 33.62 16.66 -5.21
N GLU A 12 33.23 15.49 -4.72
CA GLU A 12 34.09 14.64 -3.90
C GLU A 12 35.37 14.26 -4.64
N MET A 13 35.27 13.81 -5.90
CA MET A 13 36.41 13.43 -6.73
C MET A 13 37.36 14.62 -6.98
N SER A 14 36.83 15.82 -7.30
CA SER A 14 37.63 17.03 -7.47
C SER A 14 38.40 17.42 -6.21
N ILE A 15 37.81 17.22 -5.03
CA ILE A 15 38.42 17.58 -3.74
C ILE A 15 39.44 16.52 -3.30
N ARG A 16 39.07 15.23 -3.38
CA ARG A 16 39.86 14.13 -2.80
C ARG A 16 40.89 13.55 -3.77
N CYS A 17 40.60 13.55 -5.07
CA CYS A 17 41.41 12.89 -6.10
C CYS A 17 41.51 13.74 -7.39
N PRO A 18 41.97 15.02 -7.32
CA PRO A 18 41.99 15.92 -8.48
C PRO A 18 42.81 15.37 -9.65
N PHE A 19 43.94 14.72 -9.37
CA PHE A 19 44.78 14.11 -10.41
C PHE A 19 44.04 13.00 -11.18
N LEU A 20 43.25 12.16 -10.49
CA LEU A 20 42.47 11.12 -11.16
C LEU A 20 41.41 11.72 -12.07
N LEU A 21 40.74 12.79 -11.62
CA LEU A 21 39.80 13.53 -12.45
C LEU A 21 40.49 14.10 -13.69
N ASP A 22 41.64 14.74 -13.54
CA ASP A 22 42.40 15.32 -14.67
C ASP A 22 42.80 14.23 -15.69
N VAL A 23 43.24 13.05 -15.21
CA VAL A 23 43.54 11.91 -16.09
C VAL A 23 42.30 11.42 -16.84
N LEU A 24 41.17 11.24 -16.13
CA LEU A 24 39.93 10.77 -16.76
C LEU A 24 39.39 11.77 -17.79
N LEU A 25 39.45 13.07 -17.50
CA LEU A 25 39.07 14.14 -18.43
C LEU A 25 39.97 14.16 -19.66
N THR A 26 41.28 14.00 -19.46
CA THR A 26 42.26 13.93 -20.56
C THR A 26 41.98 12.73 -21.47
N VAL A 27 41.69 11.55 -20.90
CA VAL A 27 41.34 10.34 -21.67
C VAL A 27 40.05 10.52 -22.47
N MET A 28 39.11 11.29 -21.93
CA MET A 28 37.82 11.56 -22.58
C MET A 28 37.87 12.71 -23.60
N ASP A 29 39.01 13.39 -23.74
CA ASP A 29 39.17 14.63 -24.53
C ASP A 29 38.14 15.69 -24.13
N LYS A 30 38.02 15.92 -22.81
CA LYS A 30 37.05 16.86 -22.22
C LYS A 30 37.69 17.84 -21.28
N SER A 31 37.18 19.07 -21.28
CA SER A 31 37.60 20.11 -20.34
C SER A 31 36.82 20.04 -19.01
N LYS A 32 37.25 20.81 -18.01
CA LYS A 32 36.53 20.90 -16.72
C LYS A 32 35.16 21.57 -16.86
N GLU A 33 35.01 22.44 -17.86
CA GLU A 33 33.78 23.15 -18.20
C GLU A 33 32.75 22.22 -18.86
N GLU A 34 33.19 21.21 -19.61
CA GLU A 34 32.34 20.19 -20.24
C GLU A 34 31.98 19.01 -19.31
N CYS A 35 32.49 19.02 -18.07
CA CYS A 35 32.33 17.91 -17.12
C CYS A 35 30.85 17.58 -16.83
N ILE A 36 29.95 18.57 -16.92
CA ILE A 36 28.52 18.46 -16.61
C ILE A 36 27.81 17.36 -17.42
N GLU A 37 28.16 17.19 -18.69
CA GLU A 37 27.48 16.21 -19.57
C GLU A 37 27.95 14.77 -19.33
N ILE A 38 29.13 14.59 -18.71
CA ILE A 38 29.78 13.30 -18.51
C ILE A 38 29.82 12.87 -17.04
N ILE A 39 29.26 13.66 -16.12
CA ILE A 39 29.27 13.40 -14.66
C ILE A 39 28.86 11.95 -14.33
N PRO A 40 27.78 11.37 -14.89
CA PRO A 40 27.41 10.00 -14.53
C PRO A 40 28.48 8.97 -14.90
N ARG A 41 29.19 9.16 -16.03
CA ARG A 41 30.26 8.26 -16.49
C ARG A 41 31.47 8.36 -15.57
N LEU A 42 31.90 9.59 -15.27
CA LEU A 42 33.00 9.86 -14.34
C LEU A 42 32.70 9.35 -12.94
N GLY A 43 31.50 9.65 -12.42
CA GLY A 43 31.03 9.21 -11.12
C GLY A 43 30.96 7.69 -10.99
N LEU A 44 30.55 6.98 -12.06
CA LEU A 44 30.56 5.52 -12.08
C LEU A 44 31.98 4.96 -12.00
N CYS A 45 32.89 5.42 -12.87
CA CYS A 45 34.28 4.98 -12.86
C CYS A 45 34.94 5.26 -11.50
N TYR A 46 34.73 6.47 -10.97
CA TYR A 46 35.22 6.88 -9.66
C TYR A 46 34.68 5.97 -8.55
N ALA A 47 33.37 5.72 -8.51
CA ALA A 47 32.76 4.88 -7.49
C ALA A 47 33.30 3.43 -7.51
N ILE A 48 33.45 2.84 -8.71
CA ILE A 48 34.00 1.49 -8.87
C ILE A 48 35.43 1.39 -8.34
N LEU A 49 36.27 2.37 -8.66
CA LEU A 49 37.67 2.38 -8.26
C LEU A 49 37.84 2.66 -6.76
N MET A 50 37.07 3.62 -6.24
CA MET A 50 37.28 4.17 -4.89
C MET A 50 36.46 3.47 -3.80
N GLN A 51 35.52 2.58 -4.14
CA GLN A 51 34.72 1.85 -3.14
C GLN A 51 35.55 1.03 -2.14
N THR A 52 36.77 0.60 -2.53
CA THR A 52 37.69 -0.12 -1.62
C THR A 52 38.21 0.77 -0.50
N ARG A 53 38.23 2.08 -0.71
CA ARG A 53 38.68 3.10 0.25
C ARG A 53 37.52 3.80 0.94
N ASN A 54 36.43 4.08 0.22
CA ASN A 54 35.20 4.68 0.73
C ASN A 54 34.01 3.75 0.48
N LYS A 55 33.55 3.05 1.53
CA LYS A 55 32.44 2.10 1.43
C LYS A 55 31.11 2.74 1.03
N ASP A 56 30.94 4.05 1.24
CA ASP A 56 29.71 4.77 0.90
C ASP A 56 29.51 4.86 -0.62
N LEU A 57 30.60 4.78 -1.41
CA LEU A 57 30.55 4.73 -2.87
C LEU A 57 29.95 3.43 -3.41
N SER A 58 29.77 2.40 -2.56
CA SER A 58 28.96 1.22 -2.92
C SER A 58 27.50 1.56 -3.22
N LEU A 59 27.04 2.77 -2.86
CA LEU A 59 25.74 3.30 -3.25
C LEU A 59 25.50 3.23 -4.77
N VAL A 60 26.51 3.57 -5.58
CA VAL A 60 26.39 3.50 -7.06
C VAL A 60 26.21 2.06 -7.53
N GLN A 61 26.90 1.10 -6.92
CA GLN A 61 26.67 -0.33 -7.20
C GLN A 61 25.25 -0.76 -6.84
N ARG A 62 24.72 -0.30 -5.70
CA ARG A 62 23.35 -0.58 -5.26
C ARG A 62 22.34 -0.02 -6.24
N LEU A 63 22.51 1.24 -6.67
CA LEU A 63 21.66 1.88 -7.67
C LEU A 63 21.64 1.10 -8.99
N ASN A 64 22.80 0.74 -9.52
CA ASN A 64 22.89 -0.08 -10.73
C ASN A 64 22.24 -1.46 -10.55
N THR A 65 22.38 -2.05 -9.36
CA THR A 65 21.74 -3.34 -9.04
C THR A 65 20.21 -3.23 -9.13
N VAL A 66 19.63 -2.15 -8.60
CA VAL A 66 18.18 -1.88 -8.69
C VAL A 66 17.76 -1.66 -10.15
N LEU A 67 18.52 -0.88 -10.93
CA LEU A 67 18.24 -0.65 -12.35
C LEU A 67 18.27 -1.94 -13.18
N LEU A 68 19.29 -2.78 -12.98
CA LEU A 68 19.39 -4.09 -13.64
C LEU A 68 18.23 -5.00 -13.24
N THR A 69 17.81 -4.95 -11.97
CA THR A 69 16.66 -5.73 -11.49
C THR A 69 15.38 -5.30 -12.18
N ASN A 70 15.14 -3.99 -12.29
CA ASN A 70 13.97 -3.44 -13.00
C ASN A 70 13.98 -3.83 -14.49
N GLY A 71 15.16 -3.95 -15.09
CA GLY A 71 15.35 -4.47 -16.45
C GLY A 71 15.24 -5.99 -16.58
N ASN A 72 14.77 -6.71 -15.56
CA ASN A 72 14.67 -8.18 -15.53
C ASN A 72 15.98 -8.90 -15.85
N ALA A 73 17.11 -8.34 -15.40
CA ALA A 73 18.44 -8.92 -15.61
C ALA A 73 18.53 -10.34 -15.03
N LYS A 74 19.09 -11.27 -15.81
CA LYS A 74 19.34 -12.65 -15.39
C LYS A 74 20.54 -12.74 -14.44
N LYS A 75 20.61 -13.86 -13.69
CA LYS A 75 21.68 -14.14 -12.73
C LYS A 75 23.08 -14.08 -13.35
N GLU A 76 23.21 -14.49 -14.61
CA GLU A 76 24.46 -14.44 -15.37
C GLU A 76 24.97 -13.02 -15.55
N LEU A 77 24.07 -12.06 -15.82
CA LEU A 77 24.44 -10.65 -15.98
C LEU A 77 24.97 -10.08 -14.66
N PHE A 78 24.27 -10.32 -13.55
CA PHE A 78 24.76 -9.95 -12.22
C PHE A 78 26.13 -10.54 -11.91
N ARG A 79 26.38 -11.80 -12.27
CA ARG A 79 27.70 -12.44 -12.07
C ARG A 79 28.82 -11.73 -12.83
N GLN A 80 28.56 -11.27 -14.05
CA GLN A 80 29.56 -10.55 -14.84
C GLN A 80 29.75 -9.10 -14.36
N CYS A 81 28.66 -8.38 -14.14
CA CYS A 81 28.70 -7.00 -13.66
C CYS A 81 29.30 -6.88 -12.25
N GLN A 82 29.10 -7.88 -11.39
CA GLN A 82 29.72 -7.93 -10.07
C GLN A 82 31.24 -8.02 -10.14
N LYS A 83 31.80 -8.82 -11.07
CA LYS A 83 33.26 -8.92 -11.24
C LYS A 83 33.89 -7.58 -11.63
N MET A 84 33.16 -6.77 -12.41
CA MET A 84 33.58 -5.43 -12.81
C MET A 84 33.30 -4.36 -11.75
N GLY A 85 32.68 -4.73 -10.62
CA GLY A 85 32.27 -3.79 -9.58
C GLY A 85 31.12 -2.87 -10.00
N VAL A 86 30.37 -3.18 -11.06
CA VAL A 86 29.27 -2.33 -11.55
C VAL A 86 27.98 -2.53 -10.75
N SER A 87 27.73 -3.77 -10.34
CA SER A 87 26.55 -4.17 -9.57
C SER A 87 26.95 -5.07 -8.41
N LEU A 88 26.02 -5.31 -7.49
CA LEU A 88 26.19 -6.29 -6.45
C LEU A 88 25.89 -7.71 -6.96
N SER A 89 26.18 -8.70 -6.11
CA SER A 89 25.86 -10.09 -6.39
C SER A 89 24.34 -10.31 -6.48
N HIS A 90 23.93 -11.39 -7.13
CA HIS A 90 22.52 -11.78 -7.17
C HIS A 90 21.93 -11.99 -5.77
N GLN A 91 22.70 -12.51 -4.80
CA GLN A 91 22.21 -12.68 -3.43
C GLN A 91 22.03 -11.32 -2.74
N SER A 92 23.02 -10.44 -2.87
CA SER A 92 22.97 -9.09 -2.32
C SER A 92 21.84 -8.25 -2.94
N LYS A 93 21.50 -8.49 -4.22
CA LYS A 93 20.31 -7.94 -4.86
C LYS A 93 19.05 -8.31 -4.10
N ILE A 94 18.86 -9.59 -3.76
CA ILE A 94 17.69 -10.04 -2.99
C ILE A 94 17.64 -9.31 -1.65
N ASN A 95 18.76 -9.25 -0.92
CA ASN A 95 18.81 -8.55 0.36
C ASN A 95 18.44 -7.05 0.25
N ILE A 96 18.77 -6.40 -0.87
CA ILE A 96 18.38 -5.00 -1.13
C ILE A 96 16.89 -4.90 -1.43
N LEU A 97 16.35 -5.81 -2.23
CA LEU A 97 14.92 -5.86 -2.49
C LEU A 97 14.14 -6.11 -1.20
N ASP A 98 14.61 -7.00 -0.33
CA ASP A 98 14.02 -7.23 0.98
C ASP A 98 14.11 -5.98 1.86
N MET A 99 15.26 -5.31 1.87
CA MET A 99 15.43 -4.04 2.60
C MET A 99 14.44 -2.98 2.10
N ILE A 100 14.35 -2.74 0.79
CA ILE A 100 13.39 -1.79 0.20
C ILE A 100 11.95 -2.23 0.53
N GLY A 101 11.68 -3.52 0.37
CA GLY A 101 10.39 -4.14 0.64
C GLY A 101 9.95 -3.96 2.10
N ASN A 102 10.87 -3.94 3.07
CA ASN A 102 10.56 -3.75 4.49
C ASN A 102 10.23 -2.30 4.89
N HIS A 103 10.43 -1.32 4.00
CA HIS A 103 10.14 0.10 4.22
C HIS A 103 8.82 0.56 3.59
N PHE A 104 8.04 -0.36 3.01
CA PHE A 104 6.75 -0.03 2.39
C PHE A 104 5.79 0.67 3.35
N SER A 105 5.82 0.29 4.64
CA SER A 105 4.92 0.82 5.66
C SER A 105 5.33 2.18 6.24
N ASP A 106 6.51 2.71 5.89
CA ASP A 106 7.09 3.88 6.59
C ASP A 106 6.18 5.11 6.55
N SER A 107 5.58 5.40 5.39
CA SER A 107 4.65 6.53 5.25
C SER A 107 3.37 6.34 6.07
N VAL A 108 2.90 5.10 6.21
CA VAL A 108 1.75 4.76 7.05
C VAL A 108 2.10 4.90 8.52
N VAL A 109 3.29 4.45 8.93
CA VAL A 109 3.79 4.60 10.30
C VAL A 109 3.84 6.08 10.70
N GLU A 110 4.37 6.96 9.84
CA GLU A 110 4.37 8.40 10.10
C GLU A 110 2.94 8.97 10.19
N ALA A 111 2.04 8.56 9.30
CA ALA A 111 0.64 8.98 9.36
C ALA A 111 -0.08 8.54 10.67
N VAL A 112 0.22 7.34 11.17
CA VAL A 112 -0.31 6.84 12.44
C VAL A 112 0.28 7.62 13.62
N LYS A 113 1.56 8.01 13.57
CA LYS A 113 2.16 8.91 14.57
C LYS A 113 1.44 10.26 14.63
N ASP A 114 1.01 10.77 13.49
CA ASP A 114 0.20 12.00 13.37
C ASP A 114 -1.27 11.80 13.83
N GLY A 115 -1.64 10.60 14.30
CA GLY A 115 -2.97 10.29 14.81
C GLY A 115 -4.01 9.99 13.72
N LYS A 116 -3.57 9.74 12.49
CA LYS A 116 -4.47 9.33 11.40
C LYS A 116 -4.88 7.87 11.55
N LYS A 117 -6.10 7.56 11.12
CA LYS A 117 -6.63 6.19 11.09
C LYS A 117 -6.34 5.52 9.76
N LEU A 118 -6.39 4.20 9.77
CA LEU A 118 -6.15 3.37 8.59
C LEU A 118 -7.43 2.62 8.22
N GLN A 119 -7.60 2.39 6.93
CA GLN A 119 -8.53 1.43 6.38
C GLN A 119 -7.79 0.55 5.37
N GLY A 120 -8.09 -0.73 5.33
CA GLY A 120 -7.56 -1.66 4.35
C GLY A 120 -8.56 -1.90 3.21
N THR A 121 -8.06 -2.14 2.01
CA THR A 121 -8.87 -2.68 0.90
C THR A 121 -8.14 -3.81 0.23
N GLY A 122 -8.86 -4.79 -0.32
CA GLY A 122 -8.24 -5.87 -1.08
C GLY A 122 -9.19 -6.53 -2.07
N ASP A 123 -8.61 -7.15 -3.09
CA ASP A 123 -9.32 -7.85 -4.16
C ASP A 123 -8.42 -8.94 -4.78
N ASN A 124 -9.03 -9.81 -5.58
CA ASN A 124 -8.35 -10.88 -6.30
C ASN A 124 -7.47 -10.32 -7.42
N TRP A 125 -6.26 -10.87 -7.49
CA TRP A 125 -5.30 -10.66 -8.57
C TRP A 125 -5.09 -11.97 -9.32
N ASP A 126 -5.87 -12.13 -10.40
CA ASP A 126 -5.85 -13.33 -11.23
C ASP A 126 -4.85 -13.18 -12.40
N MET A 127 -3.98 -14.17 -12.57
CA MET A 127 -3.02 -14.21 -13.68
C MET A 127 -3.11 -15.55 -14.42
N LYS A 128 -3.14 -15.50 -15.75
CA LYS A 128 -3.10 -16.69 -16.59
C LYS A 128 -1.76 -16.82 -17.29
N ILE A 129 -1.06 -17.92 -17.04
CA ILE A 129 0.18 -18.27 -17.72
C ILE A 129 -0.16 -19.26 -18.83
N HIS A 130 0.01 -18.81 -20.07
CA HIS A 130 -0.15 -19.64 -21.24
C HIS A 130 1.14 -20.39 -21.54
N VAL A 131 1.03 -21.69 -21.78
CA VAL A 131 2.13 -22.49 -22.34
C VAL A 131 2.10 -22.38 -23.86
N HIS A 132 3.29 -22.33 -24.49
CA HIS A 132 3.40 -22.25 -25.95
C HIS A 132 2.76 -23.47 -26.64
N ASP A 133 3.09 -24.67 -26.14
CA ASP A 133 2.51 -25.94 -26.56
C ASP A 133 1.87 -26.64 -25.36
N MET A 134 0.54 -26.76 -25.36
CA MET A 134 -0.18 -27.52 -24.34
C MET A 134 0.07 -29.02 -24.53
N ARG A 135 0.54 -29.68 -23.46
CA ARG A 135 0.74 -31.13 -23.39
C ARG A 135 0.07 -31.67 -22.14
N SER A 136 -0.26 -32.96 -22.09
CA SER A 136 -0.91 -33.56 -20.91
C SER A 136 -0.19 -33.27 -19.58
N THR A 137 1.15 -33.15 -19.61
CA THR A 137 1.99 -32.84 -18.44
C THR A 137 2.32 -31.35 -18.26
N ASN A 138 1.96 -30.49 -19.23
CA ASN A 138 2.25 -29.07 -19.18
C ASN A 138 1.05 -28.27 -19.72
N GLN A 139 0.25 -27.75 -18.80
CA GLN A 139 -1.00 -27.05 -19.08
C GLN A 139 -0.86 -25.55 -18.76
N ASN A 140 -1.82 -24.76 -19.26
CA ASN A 140 -1.97 -23.38 -18.80
C ASN A 140 -2.19 -23.36 -17.29
N GLN A 141 -1.64 -22.34 -16.63
CA GLN A 141 -1.77 -22.18 -15.18
C GLN A 141 -2.58 -20.92 -14.91
N ASP A 142 -3.64 -21.07 -14.11
CA ASP A 142 -4.40 -19.95 -13.57
C ASP A 142 -3.92 -19.73 -12.13
N LEU A 143 -3.30 -18.59 -11.88
CA LEU A 143 -2.79 -18.16 -10.58
C LEU A 143 -3.82 -17.22 -9.95
N HIS A 144 -4.22 -17.53 -8.72
CA HIS A 144 -5.16 -16.73 -7.93
C HIS A 144 -4.43 -16.17 -6.72
N TYR A 145 -4.11 -14.87 -6.76
CA TYR A 145 -3.44 -14.16 -5.68
C TYR A 145 -4.37 -13.10 -5.09
N PHE A 146 -3.99 -12.54 -3.96
CA PHE A 146 -4.75 -11.48 -3.30
C PHE A 146 -3.89 -10.23 -3.13
N ALA A 147 -4.38 -9.11 -3.65
CA ALA A 147 -3.69 -7.83 -3.57
C ALA A 147 -4.48 -6.90 -2.64
N SER A 148 -3.77 -6.12 -1.84
CA SER A 148 -4.38 -5.25 -0.84
C SER A 148 -3.59 -3.97 -0.62
N ASN A 149 -4.28 -2.96 -0.09
CA ASN A 149 -3.73 -1.65 0.20
C ASN A 149 -4.15 -1.22 1.61
N LEU A 150 -3.28 -0.45 2.26
CA LEU A 150 -3.64 0.40 3.38
C LEU A 150 -3.84 1.82 2.89
N ILE A 151 -4.93 2.45 3.33
CA ILE A 151 -5.32 3.80 2.98
C ILE A 151 -5.35 4.59 4.29
N VAL A 152 -4.68 5.73 4.30
CA VAL A 152 -4.72 6.66 5.42
C VAL A 152 -5.96 7.54 5.31
N GLU A 153 -6.80 7.55 6.35
CA GLU A 153 -7.97 8.42 6.41
C GLU A 153 -7.54 9.89 6.48
N ARG A 154 -8.07 10.71 5.56
CA ARG A 154 -7.83 12.17 5.55
C ARG A 154 -8.73 12.92 6.53
N VAL A 155 -9.92 12.41 6.79
CA VAL A 155 -10.93 13.06 7.63
C VAL A 155 -10.91 12.42 9.02
N PRO A 156 -10.75 13.20 10.10
CA PRO A 156 -10.76 12.66 11.45
C PRO A 156 -12.16 12.20 11.86
N CYS A 157 -12.30 10.89 12.13
CA CYS A 157 -13.54 10.26 12.57
C CYS A 157 -13.63 10.13 14.11
N GLN A 158 -12.98 11.02 14.87
CA GLN A 158 -12.85 10.89 16.34
C GLN A 158 -14.18 11.03 17.09
N ASN A 159 -15.13 11.77 16.52
CA ASN A 159 -16.44 12.04 17.12
C ASN A 159 -17.51 10.98 16.76
N LEU A 160 -17.13 9.93 16.01
CA LEU A 160 -18.04 8.86 15.63
C LEU A 160 -17.94 7.72 16.64
N SER A 161 -19.08 7.27 17.18
CA SER A 161 -19.13 6.11 18.09
C SER A 161 -18.86 4.83 17.32
N THR A 162 -17.91 4.04 17.80
CA THR A 162 -17.62 2.67 17.32
C THR A 162 -18.41 1.61 18.08
N THR A 163 -19.09 1.97 19.18
CA THR A 163 -19.60 1.02 20.17
C THR A 163 -21.11 0.77 20.07
N SER A 164 -21.86 1.79 19.64
CA SER A 164 -23.32 1.69 19.57
C SER A 164 -23.87 2.44 18.35
N PRO A 165 -24.84 1.86 17.62
CA PRO A 165 -25.50 2.57 16.54
C PRO A 165 -26.18 3.83 17.09
N ARG A 166 -26.29 4.87 16.26
CA ARG A 166 -26.92 6.14 16.68
C ARG A 166 -28.39 5.97 17.07
N ARG A 167 -29.08 4.97 16.50
CA ARG A 167 -30.51 4.64 16.70
C ARG A 167 -30.75 3.15 16.47
N ASP A 168 -31.77 2.56 17.10
CA ASP A 168 -32.18 1.16 16.85
C ASP A 168 -32.92 1.06 15.51
N ILE A 169 -32.34 0.29 14.57
CA ILE A 169 -32.86 0.09 13.22
C ILE A 169 -34.29 -0.46 13.19
N ARG A 170 -34.70 -1.23 14.20
CA ARG A 170 -36.05 -1.82 14.29
C ARG A 170 -37.13 -0.78 14.58
N THR A 171 -36.74 0.33 15.20
CA THR A 171 -37.64 1.43 15.59
C THR A 171 -37.48 2.67 14.72
N LEU A 172 -36.44 2.71 13.90
CA LEU A 172 -36.09 3.88 13.10
C LEU A 172 -37.05 4.00 11.92
N PRO A 173 -37.82 5.10 11.79
CA PRO A 173 -38.67 5.28 10.63
C PRO A 173 -37.83 5.46 9.36
N ASN A 174 -38.32 4.87 8.25
CA ASN A 174 -37.63 4.92 6.95
C ASN A 174 -37.39 6.35 6.45
N SER A 175 -38.20 7.32 6.88
CA SER A 175 -38.04 8.73 6.53
C SER A 175 -36.71 9.32 6.98
N VAL A 176 -36.00 8.73 7.95
CA VAL A 176 -34.67 9.17 8.38
C VAL A 176 -33.60 8.87 7.33
N PHE A 177 -33.83 7.90 6.44
CA PHE A 177 -32.93 7.60 5.32
C PHE A 177 -33.23 8.45 4.08
N LEU A 178 -34.34 9.18 4.09
CA LEU A 178 -34.71 10.10 3.03
C LEU A 178 -34.15 11.48 3.34
N LEU A 179 -33.85 12.24 2.29
CA LEU A 179 -33.42 13.63 2.43
C LEU A 179 -34.54 14.42 3.09
N ASN A 180 -34.18 15.19 4.12
CA ASN A 180 -35.08 16.21 4.64
C ASN A 180 -35.09 17.43 3.70
N ASN A 181 -36.00 18.38 3.94
CA ASN A 181 -36.15 19.57 3.08
C ASN A 181 -34.86 20.39 2.95
N GLU A 182 -34.08 20.53 4.02
CA GLU A 182 -32.81 21.27 3.99
C GLU A 182 -31.76 20.55 3.15
N GLU A 183 -31.68 19.21 3.28
CA GLU A 183 -30.79 18.36 2.50
C GLU A 183 -31.19 18.34 1.01
N GLU A 184 -32.49 18.32 0.69
CA GLU A 184 -32.98 18.40 -0.69
C GLU A 184 -32.61 19.74 -1.33
N ILE A 185 -32.82 20.86 -0.60
CA ILE A 185 -32.43 22.19 -1.07
C ILE A 185 -30.92 22.25 -1.30
N LYS A 186 -30.11 21.77 -0.34
CA LYS A 186 -28.65 21.74 -0.49
C LYS A 186 -28.20 20.90 -1.68
N LEU A 187 -28.76 19.70 -1.84
CA LEU A 187 -28.46 18.81 -2.95
C LEU A 187 -28.81 19.46 -4.30
N ARG A 188 -29.95 20.16 -4.36
CA ARG A 188 -30.36 20.90 -5.56
C ARG A 188 -29.38 22.01 -5.90
N GLU A 189 -28.91 22.80 -4.93
CA GLU A 189 -27.88 23.82 -5.15
C GLU A 189 -26.57 23.20 -5.65
N ASP A 190 -26.15 22.07 -5.07
CA ASP A 190 -24.93 21.38 -5.47
C ASP A 190 -25.02 20.82 -6.90
N PHE A 191 -26.19 20.31 -7.30
CA PHE A 191 -26.43 19.90 -8.68
C PHE A 191 -26.38 21.05 -9.68
N LYS A 192 -26.80 22.26 -9.33
CA LYS A 192 -26.66 23.42 -10.22
C LYS A 192 -25.21 23.66 -10.61
N VAL A 193 -24.28 23.48 -9.66
CA VAL A 193 -22.84 23.61 -9.93
C VAL A 193 -22.37 22.52 -10.90
N LEU A 194 -22.75 21.26 -10.69
CA LEU A 194 -22.39 20.15 -11.58
C LEU A 194 -22.95 20.34 -13.00
N ILE A 195 -24.23 20.69 -13.10
CA ILE A 195 -24.90 20.98 -14.38
C ILE A 195 -24.22 22.17 -15.07
N GLY A 196 -23.90 23.23 -14.32
CA GLY A 196 -23.18 24.39 -14.85
C GLY A 196 -21.83 24.00 -15.46
N ARG A 197 -21.05 23.13 -14.80
CA ARG A 197 -19.77 22.62 -15.34
C ARG A 197 -19.96 21.88 -16.65
N VAL A 198 -20.95 20.99 -16.72
CA VAL A 198 -21.27 20.23 -17.94
C VAL A 198 -21.68 21.19 -19.06
N ILE A 199 -22.59 22.13 -18.81
CA ILE A 199 -23.08 23.09 -19.81
C ILE A 199 -21.92 23.91 -20.39
N VAL A 200 -21.06 24.48 -19.54
CA VAL A 200 -19.93 25.32 -19.97
C VAL A 200 -18.87 24.50 -20.72
N SER A 201 -18.68 23.23 -20.35
CA SER A 201 -17.75 22.32 -21.04
C SER A 201 -18.30 21.81 -22.38
N SER A 202 -19.61 21.62 -22.50
CA SER A 202 -20.24 21.00 -23.67
C SER A 202 -20.75 22.00 -24.70
N ILE A 203 -21.02 23.26 -24.31
CA ILE A 203 -21.55 24.31 -25.18
C ILE A 203 -20.52 25.43 -25.31
N PRO A 204 -19.70 25.48 -26.39
CA PRO A 204 -18.62 26.45 -26.54
C PRO A 204 -19.07 27.92 -26.43
N GLY A 205 -20.30 28.23 -26.87
CA GLY A 205 -20.88 29.56 -26.76
C GLY A 205 -21.13 30.05 -25.33
N LEU A 206 -21.12 29.14 -24.35
CA LEU A 206 -21.28 29.44 -22.92
C LEU A 206 -19.95 29.38 -22.15
N SER A 207 -18.82 29.22 -22.85
CA SER A 207 -17.48 29.13 -22.24
C SER A 207 -17.12 30.35 -21.37
N PHE A 208 -17.67 31.53 -21.68
CA PHE A 208 -17.46 32.75 -20.90
C PHE A 208 -17.97 32.66 -19.45
N LEU A 209 -18.92 31.76 -19.17
CA LEU A 209 -19.45 31.54 -17.82
C LEU A 209 -18.52 30.68 -16.95
N LYS A 210 -17.43 30.12 -17.50
CA LYS A 210 -16.48 29.31 -16.74
C LYS A 210 -15.91 30.05 -15.53
N SER A 211 -15.76 31.38 -15.61
CA SER A 211 -15.24 32.21 -14.52
C SER A 211 -16.16 32.31 -13.30
N VAL A 212 -17.47 32.03 -13.46
CA VAL A 212 -18.45 32.13 -12.38
C VAL A 212 -18.96 30.79 -11.88
N VAL A 213 -18.68 29.69 -12.60
CA VAL A 213 -19.05 28.34 -12.16
C VAL A 213 -17.95 27.81 -11.22
N PRO A 214 -18.25 27.45 -9.96
CA PRO A 214 -17.26 26.93 -9.05
C PRO A 214 -16.64 25.61 -9.54
N ASP A 215 -15.32 25.47 -9.45
CA ASP A 215 -14.60 24.23 -9.79
C ASP A 215 -14.79 23.11 -8.75
N HIS A 216 -15.08 23.48 -7.49
CA HIS A 216 -15.39 22.55 -6.41
C HIS A 216 -16.68 22.95 -5.68
N ILE A 217 -17.43 21.94 -5.21
CA ILE A 217 -18.59 22.16 -4.34
C ILE A 217 -18.05 22.30 -2.92
N PRO A 218 -18.26 23.45 -2.23
CA PRO A 218 -17.73 23.64 -0.89
C PRO A 218 -18.29 22.63 0.11
N HIS A 219 -17.42 22.03 0.91
CA HIS A 219 -17.79 21.17 2.03
C HIS A 219 -16.84 21.36 3.22
N ILE A 220 -17.27 20.89 4.40
CA ILE A 220 -16.56 21.13 5.68
C ILE A 220 -15.12 20.58 5.72
N TYR A 221 -14.82 19.57 4.90
CA TYR A 221 -13.52 18.92 4.81
C TYR A 221 -12.74 19.28 3.54
N GLN A 222 -13.02 20.45 2.94
CA GLN A 222 -12.42 20.86 1.66
C GLN A 222 -10.89 20.84 1.71
N LYS A 223 -10.32 21.26 2.85
CA LYS A 223 -8.87 21.29 3.06
C LYS A 223 -8.29 19.88 3.02
N GLU A 224 -8.82 18.98 3.84
CA GLU A 224 -8.38 17.59 3.96
C GLU A 224 -8.58 16.83 2.64
N MET A 225 -9.72 17.03 1.97
CA MET A 225 -10.03 16.34 0.72
C MET A 225 -9.28 16.89 -0.49
N SER A 226 -8.64 18.06 -0.38
CA SER A 226 -7.76 18.62 -1.42
C SER A 226 -6.35 18.03 -1.41
N GLU A 227 -5.92 17.41 -0.30
CA GLU A 227 -4.59 16.81 -0.15
C GLU A 227 -4.48 15.49 -0.92
N GLN A 228 -3.28 15.12 -1.36
CA GLN A 228 -3.06 13.82 -2.02
C GLN A 228 -3.32 12.66 -1.05
N SER A 229 -4.01 11.63 -1.51
CA SER A 229 -4.27 10.43 -0.70
C SER A 229 -3.00 9.60 -0.52
N VAL A 230 -2.78 9.11 0.70
CA VAL A 230 -1.69 8.17 1.01
C VAL A 230 -2.26 6.76 0.95
N ILE A 231 -1.88 6.04 -0.10
CA ILE A 231 -2.26 4.66 -0.35
C ILE A 231 -0.97 3.85 -0.45
N VAL A 232 -0.86 2.83 0.38
CA VAL A 232 0.32 1.96 0.46
C VAL A 232 -0.08 0.54 0.12
N PRO A 233 0.46 -0.05 -0.96
CA PRO A 233 0.20 -1.44 -1.27
C PRO A 233 0.85 -2.34 -0.21
N LEU A 234 0.07 -3.29 0.28
CA LEU A 234 0.59 -4.39 1.08
C LEU A 234 1.26 -5.42 0.15
N PRO A 235 2.28 -6.15 0.63
CA PRO A 235 2.82 -7.31 -0.04
C PRO A 235 1.73 -8.25 -0.55
N MET A 236 1.77 -8.55 -1.85
CA MET A 236 0.83 -9.44 -2.51
C MET A 236 0.85 -10.83 -1.86
N GLN A 237 -0.33 -11.32 -1.49
CA GLN A 237 -0.48 -12.62 -0.87
C GLN A 237 -0.65 -13.66 -1.98
N LEU A 238 0.27 -14.63 -2.05
CA LEU A 238 0.21 -15.73 -3.02
C LEU A 238 -0.80 -16.80 -2.58
N LYS A 239 -2.03 -16.35 -2.35
CA LYS A 239 -3.08 -17.04 -1.60
C LYS A 239 -4.40 -16.86 -2.34
N ASP A 240 -5.15 -17.95 -2.46
CA ASP A 240 -6.42 -17.97 -3.19
C ASP A 240 -7.57 -17.72 -2.23
N GLU A 241 -8.22 -16.58 -2.37
CA GLU A 241 -9.34 -16.17 -1.53
C GLU A 241 -10.54 -17.15 -1.60
N LYS A 242 -10.61 -18.00 -2.64
CA LYS A 242 -11.61 -19.07 -2.72
C LYS A 242 -11.43 -20.13 -1.64
N LYS A 243 -10.24 -20.25 -1.04
CA LYS A 243 -9.92 -21.23 0.01
C LYS A 243 -9.93 -20.54 1.37
N TYR A 244 -10.78 -20.99 2.28
CA TYR A 244 -10.86 -20.41 3.63
C TYR A 244 -9.55 -20.45 4.41
N SER A 245 -8.73 -21.50 4.25
CA SER A 245 -7.41 -21.56 4.89
C SER A 245 -6.48 -20.43 4.41
N ASP A 246 -6.53 -20.11 3.11
CA ASP A 246 -5.73 -19.05 2.53
C ASP A 246 -6.25 -17.67 2.95
N VAL A 247 -7.57 -17.50 3.07
CA VAL A 247 -8.19 -16.28 3.63
C VAL A 247 -7.76 -16.05 5.08
N VAL A 248 -7.71 -17.11 5.88
CA VAL A 248 -7.23 -17.05 7.25
C VAL A 248 -5.76 -16.59 7.29
N ASP A 249 -4.90 -17.16 6.44
CA ASP A 249 -3.50 -16.74 6.33
C ASP A 249 -3.36 -15.26 5.90
N ILE A 250 -4.21 -14.79 4.98
CA ILE A 250 -4.27 -13.39 4.55
C ILE A 250 -4.61 -12.47 5.73
N LEU A 251 -5.61 -12.84 6.55
CA LEU A 251 -6.02 -12.03 7.70
C LEU A 251 -4.99 -12.07 8.83
N ASP A 252 -4.32 -13.20 9.05
CA ASP A 252 -3.18 -13.28 9.97
C ASP A 252 -2.05 -12.34 9.53
N TYR A 253 -1.77 -12.29 8.23
CA TYR A 253 -0.81 -11.35 7.68
C TYR A 253 -1.22 -9.90 8.02
N TYR A 254 -2.50 -9.53 7.80
CA TYR A 254 -2.98 -8.18 8.14
C TYR A 254 -2.91 -7.85 9.64
N GLU A 255 -3.31 -8.78 10.51
CA GLU A 255 -3.21 -8.58 11.97
C GLU A 255 -1.76 -8.32 12.40
N ASN A 256 -0.80 -9.08 11.85
CA ASN A 256 0.61 -8.87 12.13
C ASN A 256 1.11 -7.52 11.60
N GLU A 257 0.77 -7.15 10.36
CA GLU A 257 1.18 -5.86 9.80
C GLU A 257 0.59 -4.66 10.56
N VAL A 258 -0.68 -4.74 10.95
CA VAL A 258 -1.31 -3.71 11.78
C VAL A 258 -0.58 -3.58 13.11
N GLU A 259 -0.29 -4.69 13.79
CA GLU A 259 0.49 -4.68 15.03
C GLU A 259 1.89 -4.06 14.83
N ASP A 260 2.60 -4.43 13.76
CA ASP A 260 3.90 -3.90 13.38
C ASP A 260 3.87 -2.38 13.16
N ILE A 261 2.90 -1.89 12.39
CA ILE A 261 2.75 -0.48 12.06
C ILE A 261 2.49 0.34 13.33
N TYR A 262 1.50 -0.06 14.14
CA TYR A 262 1.14 0.67 15.35
C TYR A 262 2.23 0.60 16.42
N ALA A 263 3.01 -0.49 16.47
CA ALA A 263 4.16 -0.59 17.36
C ALA A 263 5.31 0.32 16.91
N LYS A 264 5.63 0.35 15.61
CA LYS A 264 6.64 1.27 15.04
C LYS A 264 6.23 2.74 15.19
N ALA A 265 4.93 3.02 15.19
CA ALA A 265 4.38 4.35 15.47
C ALA A 265 4.44 4.72 16.96
N GLY A 266 4.74 3.77 17.85
CA GLY A 266 4.79 4.00 19.29
C GLY A 266 3.42 4.09 19.97
N VAL A 267 2.34 3.74 19.27
CA VAL A 267 0.97 3.74 19.79
C VAL A 267 0.74 2.56 20.74
N ILE A 268 1.33 1.41 20.43
CA ILE A 268 1.25 0.20 21.26
C ILE A 268 2.63 -0.32 21.61
N LYS A 269 2.71 -1.11 22.68
CA LYS A 269 3.92 -1.86 23.05
C LYS A 269 3.70 -3.33 22.76
N LYS A 270 4.47 -3.89 21.83
CA LYS A 270 4.43 -5.32 21.57
C LYS A 270 4.84 -6.11 22.82
N PRO A 271 4.09 -7.16 23.20
CA PRO A 271 4.52 -8.06 24.25
C PRO A 271 5.82 -8.76 23.81
N GLY A 272 6.72 -9.02 24.75
CA GLY A 272 7.94 -9.79 24.47
C GLY A 272 7.57 -11.17 23.91
N LYS A 273 8.31 -11.66 22.91
CA LYS A 273 8.07 -12.99 22.32
C LYS A 273 8.04 -14.04 23.43
N VAL A 274 6.87 -14.64 23.68
CA VAL A 274 6.77 -15.87 24.45
C VAL A 274 7.30 -16.99 23.54
N PRO A 275 8.36 -17.72 23.93
CA PRO A 275 8.83 -18.84 23.14
C PRO A 275 7.76 -19.94 23.18
N ASN A 276 7.33 -20.41 22.00
CA ASN A 276 6.43 -21.56 21.80
C ASN A 276 4.95 -21.34 22.18
N ALA A 277 4.27 -20.39 21.55
CA ALA A 277 2.85 -20.61 21.29
C ALA A 277 2.73 -21.61 20.12
N PRO A 278 2.13 -22.81 20.31
CA PRO A 278 1.86 -23.71 19.20
C PRO A 278 0.97 -22.99 18.18
N GLN A 279 1.33 -23.06 16.90
CA GLN A 279 0.41 -22.68 15.82
C GLN A 279 -0.89 -23.47 16.03
N PRO A 280 -2.04 -22.81 16.20
CA PRO A 280 -3.30 -23.53 16.36
C PRO A 280 -3.51 -24.41 15.13
N ALA A 281 -3.79 -25.69 15.36
CA ALA A 281 -4.15 -26.60 14.29
C ALA A 281 -5.35 -26.03 13.52
N LEU A 282 -5.28 -26.05 12.18
CA LEU A 282 -6.39 -25.74 11.30
C LEU A 282 -7.58 -26.63 11.71
N ILE A 283 -8.62 -26.02 12.26
CA ILE A 283 -9.89 -26.71 12.49
C ILE A 283 -10.49 -26.93 11.10
N GLU A 284 -10.52 -28.17 10.62
CA GLU A 284 -11.20 -28.54 9.38
C GLU A 284 -12.67 -28.11 9.47
N GLY A 285 -13.04 -27.16 8.61
CA GLY A 285 -14.30 -26.45 8.69
C GLY A 285 -15.50 -27.36 8.43
N GLN A 286 -16.41 -27.41 9.41
CA GLN A 286 -17.81 -27.68 9.12
C GLN A 286 -18.35 -26.52 8.28
N SER A 287 -19.06 -26.86 7.19
CA SER A 287 -19.68 -25.93 6.26
C SER A 287 -20.48 -24.84 7.00
N SER A 288 -20.06 -23.58 6.84
CA SER A 288 -20.73 -22.42 7.42
C SER A 288 -22.10 -22.21 6.78
N LEU A 289 -23.15 -22.12 7.60
CA LEU A 289 -24.51 -21.75 7.19
C LEU A 289 -24.60 -20.23 6.90
N PRO A 290 -25.66 -19.76 6.21
CA PRO A 290 -25.80 -18.38 5.73
C PRO A 290 -25.97 -17.29 6.80
N ASP A 291 -26.06 -17.64 8.08
CA ASP A 291 -26.15 -16.68 9.18
C ASP A 291 -24.76 -16.52 9.82
N GLN A 292 -24.18 -15.32 9.68
CA GLN A 292 -22.84 -14.91 10.14
C GLN A 292 -22.89 -14.02 11.41
N PRO A 293 -23.46 -14.47 12.55
CA PRO A 293 -23.74 -13.56 13.67
C PRO A 293 -22.51 -13.22 14.52
N ARG A 294 -21.40 -13.98 14.46
CA ARG A 294 -20.28 -13.82 15.41
C ARG A 294 -19.12 -12.99 14.87
N ALA A 295 -18.92 -12.90 13.55
CA ALA A 295 -17.85 -12.12 12.92
C ALA A 295 -17.95 -10.63 13.23
N HIS A 296 -19.17 -10.16 13.50
CA HIS A 296 -19.49 -8.78 13.84
C HIS A 296 -19.36 -8.48 15.34
N PHE A 297 -19.01 -9.47 16.17
CA PHE A 297 -18.86 -9.31 17.61
C PHE A 297 -17.38 -9.42 18.02
N ASN A 298 -16.81 -8.33 18.49
CA ASN A 298 -15.49 -8.33 19.12
C ASN A 298 -15.65 -8.63 20.61
N LYS A 299 -14.95 -9.65 21.12
CA LYS A 299 -14.90 -9.88 22.58
C LYS A 299 -13.96 -8.85 23.19
N VAL A 300 -14.37 -8.29 24.34
CA VAL A 300 -13.51 -7.38 25.09
C VAL A 300 -12.43 -8.21 25.77
N ASP A 301 -11.17 -7.97 25.39
CA ASP A 301 -9.99 -8.49 26.07
C ASP A 301 -9.25 -7.31 26.71
N GLU A 302 -9.37 -7.14 28.02
CA GLU A 302 -8.82 -5.96 28.71
C GLU A 302 -7.28 -5.94 28.72
N ASN A 303 -6.67 -7.12 28.60
CA ASN A 303 -5.23 -7.35 28.65
C ASN A 303 -4.57 -7.27 27.26
N ASP A 304 -5.37 -7.14 26.21
CA ASP A 304 -4.88 -7.02 24.85
C ASP A 304 -4.21 -5.66 24.62
N HIS A 305 -2.96 -5.71 24.13
CA HIS A 305 -2.15 -4.52 23.86
C HIS A 305 -2.63 -3.76 22.62
N MET A 306 -3.48 -4.37 21.80
CA MET A 306 -4.08 -3.77 20.60
C MET A 306 -5.56 -3.34 20.80
N LYS A 307 -6.12 -3.42 22.02
CA LYS A 307 -7.55 -3.18 22.30
C LYS A 307 -8.16 -1.86 21.81
N VAL A 308 -7.34 -0.84 21.54
CA VAL A 308 -7.78 0.47 21.03
C VAL A 308 -7.73 0.57 19.50
N ILE A 309 -7.22 -0.46 18.83
CA ILE A 309 -7.01 -0.51 17.39
C ILE A 309 -8.18 -1.24 16.74
N SER A 310 -8.72 -0.61 15.70
CA SER A 310 -9.67 -1.21 14.77
C SER A 310 -9.42 -0.60 13.41
N VAL A 311 -9.03 -1.45 12.46
CA VAL A 311 -8.76 -1.13 11.07
C VAL A 311 -9.79 -1.87 10.23
N PRO A 312 -10.77 -1.16 9.63
CA PRO A 312 -11.73 -1.80 8.74
C PRO A 312 -11.03 -2.30 7.48
N PHE A 313 -11.41 -3.49 7.01
CA PHE A 313 -10.93 -4.04 5.74
C PHE A 313 -12.09 -4.21 4.76
N GLY A 314 -11.94 -3.63 3.58
CA GLY A 314 -12.94 -3.62 2.51
C GLY A 314 -12.58 -4.49 1.31
N GLY A 315 -13.58 -5.00 0.63
CA GLY A 315 -13.44 -5.71 -0.65
C GLY A 315 -14.78 -5.82 -1.35
N ASP A 316 -14.88 -6.60 -2.42
CA ASP A 316 -16.18 -6.88 -3.04
C ASP A 316 -17.11 -7.63 -2.04
N GLN A 317 -18.35 -7.89 -2.46
CA GLN A 317 -19.31 -8.57 -1.58
C GLN A 317 -18.83 -9.98 -1.17
N LEU A 318 -18.14 -10.68 -2.08
CA LEU A 318 -17.67 -12.03 -1.83
C LEU A 318 -16.49 -12.02 -0.86
N THR A 319 -15.61 -11.03 -0.97
CA THR A 319 -14.50 -10.82 -0.05
C THR A 319 -14.93 -10.46 1.34
N ARG A 320 -15.91 -9.56 1.47
CA ARG A 320 -16.54 -9.30 2.77
C ARG A 320 -17.06 -10.59 3.41
N VAL A 321 -17.72 -11.45 2.64
CA VAL A 321 -18.30 -12.72 3.12
C VAL A 321 -17.21 -13.71 3.53
N ARG A 322 -16.14 -13.83 2.74
CA ARG A 322 -15.01 -14.73 3.02
C ARG A 322 -14.23 -14.30 4.24
N PHE A 323 -13.94 -13.01 4.38
CA PHE A 323 -13.23 -12.46 5.53
C PHE A 323 -14.05 -12.63 6.82
N ALA A 324 -15.35 -12.32 6.75
CA ALA A 324 -16.26 -12.58 7.87
C ALA A 324 -16.31 -14.07 8.24
N GLY A 325 -16.38 -14.97 7.26
CA GLY A 325 -16.35 -16.41 7.49
C GLY A 325 -15.05 -16.90 8.14
N ALA A 326 -13.90 -16.39 7.71
CA ALA A 326 -12.60 -16.70 8.30
C ALA A 326 -12.50 -16.23 9.77
N LYS A 327 -13.04 -15.05 10.07
CA LYS A 327 -13.15 -14.57 11.45
C LYS A 327 -14.11 -15.41 12.29
N ASP A 328 -15.27 -15.78 11.75
CA ASP A 328 -16.24 -16.66 12.42
C ASP A 328 -15.60 -18.01 12.83
N LEU A 329 -14.79 -18.61 11.94
CA LEU A 329 -14.05 -19.84 12.23
C LEU A 329 -13.14 -19.70 13.47
N ARG A 330 -12.67 -18.48 13.74
CA ARG A 330 -11.78 -18.17 14.86
C ARG A 330 -12.47 -17.47 16.02
N ALA A 331 -13.78 -17.26 16.01
CA ALA A 331 -14.51 -16.58 17.08
C ALA A 331 -14.35 -17.26 18.47
N GLY A 332 -14.03 -18.56 18.48
CA GLY A 332 -13.73 -19.34 19.68
C GLY A 332 -12.35 -19.11 20.29
N SER A 333 -11.43 -18.47 19.58
CA SER A 333 -10.03 -18.30 20.01
C SER A 333 -9.88 -17.44 21.27
N HIS A 334 -8.79 -17.67 22.00
CA HIS A 334 -8.58 -17.09 23.33
C HIS A 334 -8.16 -15.63 23.26
N THR A 335 -7.32 -15.25 22.29
CA THR A 335 -6.81 -13.88 22.17
C THR A 335 -7.54 -13.07 21.10
N SER A 336 -7.63 -11.74 21.25
CA SER A 336 -8.21 -10.84 20.23
C SER A 336 -7.52 -10.96 18.88
N LYS A 337 -6.20 -11.13 18.89
CA LYS A 337 -5.39 -11.30 17.69
C LYS A 337 -5.76 -12.57 16.93
N GLU A 338 -5.87 -13.71 17.61
CA GLU A 338 -6.32 -14.96 16.97
C GLU A 338 -7.76 -14.86 16.45
N ARG A 339 -8.61 -14.08 17.12
CA ARG A 339 -9.98 -13.80 16.65
C ARG A 339 -10.06 -12.78 15.52
N LEU A 340 -8.93 -12.18 15.11
CA LEU A 340 -8.90 -11.16 14.05
C LEU A 340 -9.78 -9.94 14.38
N ASP A 341 -9.81 -9.55 15.67
CA ASP A 341 -10.69 -8.49 16.18
C ASP A 341 -10.25 -7.08 15.73
N HIS A 342 -8.96 -6.88 15.40
CA HIS A 342 -8.41 -5.57 15.03
C HIS A 342 -8.55 -5.26 13.55
N CYS A 343 -8.56 -6.27 12.69
CA CYS A 343 -8.84 -6.13 11.24
C CYS A 343 -10.34 -6.05 10.91
N SER A 344 -11.18 -5.72 11.89
CA SER A 344 -12.63 -5.65 11.81
C SER A 344 -13.11 -4.21 12.01
N PRO A 345 -14.21 -3.76 11.39
CA PRO A 345 -15.18 -4.54 10.60
C PRO A 345 -14.75 -4.84 9.15
N PHE A 346 -15.29 -5.92 8.59
CA PHE A 346 -15.21 -6.19 7.16
C PHE A 346 -16.34 -5.51 6.41
N VAL A 347 -15.99 -4.63 5.47
CA VAL A 347 -16.95 -3.79 4.74
C VAL A 347 -17.01 -4.19 3.27
N SER A 348 -18.18 -4.03 2.65
CA SER A 348 -18.29 -4.17 1.20
C SER A 348 -18.00 -2.83 0.55
N GLU A 349 -16.98 -2.81 -0.28
CA GLU A 349 -16.63 -1.67 -1.11
C GLU A 349 -17.39 -1.77 -2.43
N LEU A 350 -18.23 -0.76 -2.69
CA LEU A 350 -19.12 -0.74 -3.85
C LEU A 350 -18.43 -0.24 -5.13
N PHE A 351 -17.14 -0.57 -5.33
CA PHE A 351 -16.37 -0.07 -6.47
C PHE A 351 -16.96 -0.53 -7.81
N HIS A 352 -17.44 -1.78 -7.91
CA HIS A 352 -18.14 -2.27 -9.10
C HIS A 352 -19.45 -1.51 -9.37
N THR A 353 -20.25 -1.26 -8.33
CA THR A 353 -21.52 -0.53 -8.46
C THR A 353 -21.29 0.91 -8.89
N LYS A 354 -20.25 1.57 -8.37
CA LYS A 354 -19.89 2.94 -8.75
C LYS A 354 -19.42 3.03 -10.20
N MET A 355 -18.74 1.99 -10.72
CA MET A 355 -18.31 1.94 -12.12
C MET A 355 -19.49 1.89 -13.09
N SER A 356 -20.58 1.18 -12.74
CA SER A 356 -21.80 1.13 -13.55
C SER A 356 -22.57 2.45 -13.64
N TYR A 357 -22.33 3.40 -12.73
CA TYR A 357 -22.89 4.77 -12.81
C TYR A 357 -22.00 5.74 -13.60
N LEU A 358 -20.77 5.34 -13.90
CA LEU A 358 -19.76 6.14 -14.62
C LEU A 358 -19.52 5.66 -16.06
N GLN A 359 -20.17 4.56 -16.46
CA GLN A 359 -20.31 4.09 -17.85
C GLN A 359 -21.67 4.51 -18.37
#